data_AF-A0A1A2MQ18-F1
#
_entry.id   AF-A0A1A2MQ18-F1
#
_cell.length_a   1.000
_cell.length_b   1.000
_cell.length_c   1.000
_cell.angle_alpha   90.00
_cell.angle_beta   90.00
_cell.angle_gamma   90.00
#
_symmetry.space_group_name_H-M   'P 1'
#
loop_
_entity.id
_entity.type
_entity.pdbx_description
1 polymer ?
#
loop_
_entity_poly.entity_id
_entity_poly.type
_entity_poly.pdbx_seq_one_letter_code
_entity_poly.pdbx_strand_id
1 'polypeptide(L)' 'MLIDLGFVALALGIILVALGYTIESRCVRPGWAAIILAIVLIFIGAVLPRITGPHDYYDNTAEAIQYSWIGG' A
#
# COMPACT_ATOMS: atom_id res chain seq x y z
N MET A 1 1.79 -4.53 4.62
CA MET A 1 0.30 -4.54 4.65
C MET A 1 -0.32 -3.84 3.44
N LEU A 2 -0.19 -2.51 3.27
CA LEU A 2 -0.80 -1.80 2.13
C LEU A 2 -0.19 -2.22 0.76
N ILE A 3 1.12 -2.45 0.74
CA ILE A 3 1.86 -2.92 -0.43
C ILE A 3 1.43 -4.34 -0.82
N ASP A 4 1.32 -5.25 0.16
CA ASP A 4 0.88 -6.64 -0.08
C ASP A 4 -0.54 -6.68 -0.67
N LEU A 5 -1.45 -5.84 -0.16
CA LEU A 5 -2.80 -5.70 -0.71
C LEU A 5 -2.79 -5.18 -2.15
N GLY A 6 -1.87 -4.26 -2.47
CA GLY A 6 -1.64 -3.77 -3.83
C GLY A 6 -1.19 -4.86 -4.80
N PHE A 7 -0.27 -5.74 -4.38
CA PHE A 7 0.14 -6.90 -5.20
C PHE A 7 -0.99 -7.89 -5.43
N VAL A 8 -1.83 -8.15 -4.42
CA VAL A 8 -3.03 -9.01 -4.57
C VAL A 8 -4.03 -8.41 -5.56
N ALA A 9 -4.30 -7.10 -5.46
CA ALA A 9 -5.17 -6.40 -6.40
C ALA A 9 -4.60 -6.39 -7.83
N LEU A 10 -3.28 -6.28 -7.99
CA LEU A 10 -2.60 -6.34 -9.28
C LEU A 10 -2.75 -7.72 -9.92
N ALA A 11 -2.53 -8.79 -9.14
CA ALA A 11 -2.71 -10.15 -9.61
C ALA A 11 -4.15 -10.42 -10.09
N LEU A 12 -5.15 -9.98 -9.30
CA LEU A 12 -6.56 -10.09 -9.69
C LEU A 12 -6.88 -9.29 -10.96
N GLY A 13 -6.32 -8.08 -11.11
CA GLY A 13 -6.48 -7.26 -12.31
C GLY A 13 -5.92 -7.93 -13.56
N ILE A 14 -4.71 -8.51 -13.48
CA ILE A 14 -4.10 -9.26 -14.60
C ILE A 14 -4.96 -10.47 -14.97
N ILE A 15 -5.44 -11.23 -13.99
CA ILE A 15 -6.33 -12.38 -14.23
C ILE A 15 -7.61 -11.94 -14.96
N LEU A 16 -8.23 -10.84 -14.53
CA LEU A 16 -9.44 -10.31 -15.19
C LEU A 16 -9.17 -9.88 -16.63
N VAL A 17 -8.04 -9.23 -16.90
CA VAL A 17 -7.63 -8.83 -18.25
C VAL A 17 -7.39 -10.06 -19.13
N ALA A 18 -6.66 -11.06 -18.62
CA ALA A 18 -6.41 -12.31 -19.33
C ALA A 18 -7.73 -13.03 -19.68
N LEU A 19 -8.64 -13.15 -18.71
CA LEU A 19 -9.99 -13.70 -18.93
C LEU A 19 -10.78 -12.88 -19.95
N GLY A 20 -10.60 -11.57 -19.95
CA GLY A 20 -11.20 -10.67 -20.91
C GLY A 20 -10.72 -10.88 -22.34
N TYR A 21 -9.45 -11.24 -22.52
CA TYR A 21 -8.90 -11.56 -23.83
C TYR A 21 -9.25 -12.98 -24.31
N THR A 22 -9.53 -13.93 -23.40
CA THR A 22 -9.74 -15.34 -23.76
C THR A 22 -11.21 -15.77 -23.80
N ILE A 23 -12.06 -15.26 -22.90
CA ILE A 23 -13.43 -15.76 -22.70
C ILE A 23 -14.47 -14.67 -22.98
N GLU A 24 -14.33 -13.49 -22.37
CA GLU A 24 -15.35 -12.44 -22.49
C GLU A 24 -14.77 -11.02 -22.48
N SER A 25 -14.77 -10.37 -23.64
CA SER A 25 -14.16 -9.04 -23.86
C SER A 25 -14.71 -7.92 -22.99
N ARG A 26 -15.87 -8.12 -22.34
CA ARG A 26 -16.44 -7.18 -21.36
C ARG A 26 -15.61 -7.10 -20.07
N CYS A 27 -14.84 -8.15 -19.74
CA CYS A 27 -14.00 -8.23 -18.55
C CYS A 27 -12.68 -7.42 -18.67
N VAL A 28 -12.30 -7.01 -19.88
CA VAL A 28 -11.07 -6.23 -20.12
C VAL A 28 -11.16 -4.85 -19.45
N ARG A 29 -12.29 -4.16 -19.58
CA ARG A 29 -12.52 -2.82 -18.97
C ARG A 29 -12.38 -2.82 -17.44
N PRO A 30 -13.08 -3.70 -16.68
CA PRO A 30 -12.88 -3.78 -15.24
C PRO A 30 -11.49 -4.28 -14.84
N GLY A 31 -10.84 -5.11 -15.68
CA GLY A 31 -9.46 -5.55 -15.46
C GLY A 31 -8.46 -4.39 -15.46
N TRP A 32 -8.51 -3.51 -16.45
CA TRP A 32 -7.67 -2.30 -16.49
C TRP A 32 -7.92 -1.37 -15.29
N ALA A 33 -9.18 -1.21 -14.87
CA ALA A 33 -9.51 -0.40 -13.69
C ALA A 33 -8.88 -0.98 -12.40
N ALA A 34 -8.91 -2.31 -12.24
CA ALA A 34 -8.29 -2.99 -11.10
C ALA A 34 -6.75 -2.86 -11.11
N ILE A 35 -6.10 -2.95 -12.28
CA ILE A 35 -4.65 -2.76 -12.42
C ILE A 35 -4.26 -1.32 -12.06
N ILE A 36 -4.97 -0.32 -12.56
CA ILE A 36 -4.68 1.10 -12.26
C ILE A 36 -4.81 1.35 -10.75
N LEU A 37 -5.89 0.86 -10.13
CA LEU A 37 -6.10 0.98 -8.68
C LEU A 37 -4.99 0.30 -7.87
N ALA A 38 -4.54 -0.88 -8.30
CA ALA A 38 -3.44 -1.59 -7.66
C ALA A 38 -2.11 -0.81 -7.74
N ILE A 39 -1.80 -0.24 -8.91
CA ILE A 39 -0.60 0.61 -9.08
C ILE A 39 -0.65 1.82 -8.16
N VAL A 40 -1.82 2.48 -8.05
CA VAL A 40 -2.01 3.63 -7.15
C VAL A 40 -1.78 3.22 -5.70
N LEU A 41 -2.33 2.08 -5.26
CA LEU A 41 -2.14 1.58 -3.89
C LEU A 41 -0.68 1.22 -3.59
N ILE A 42 0.02 0.59 -4.53
CA ILE A 42 1.45 0.27 -4.39
C ILE A 42 2.26 1.56 -4.32
N PHE A 43 1.96 2.54 -5.19
CA PHE A 43 2.66 3.82 -5.20
C PHE A 43 2.45 4.59 -3.90
N ILE A 44 1.20 4.69 -3.41
CA ILE A 44 0.89 5.30 -2.11
C ILE A 44 1.64 4.54 -1.01
N GLY A 45 1.55 3.21 -0.95
CA GLY A 45 2.23 2.42 0.06
C GLY A 45 3.77 2.54 0.04
N ALA A 46 4.37 2.80 -1.11
CA ALA A 46 5.81 3.01 -1.26
C ALA A 46 6.26 4.46 -1.00
N VAL A 47 5.40 5.43 -1.30
CA VAL A 47 5.70 6.87 -1.19
C VAL A 47 5.32 7.42 0.18
N LEU A 48 4.23 6.98 0.79
CA LEU A 48 3.79 7.43 2.12
C LEU A 48 4.92 7.31 3.16
N PRO A 49 5.62 6.16 3.30
CA PRO A 49 6.70 6.02 4.27
C PRO A 49 7.88 6.97 4.05
N ARG A 50 8.07 7.46 2.82
CA ARG A 50 9.12 8.44 2.49
C ARG A 50 8.71 9.86 2.83
N ILE A 51 7.42 10.16 2.85
CA ILE A 51 6.87 11.49 3.18
C ILE A 51 6.60 11.61 4.68
N THR A 52 6.20 10.52 5.35
CA THR A 52 5.84 10.51 6.78
C THR A 52 6.98 10.18 7.74
N GLY A 53 8.24 10.11 7.29
CA GLY A 53 9.37 10.00 8.23
C GLY A 53 9.57 11.32 9.00
N PRO A 54 9.92 11.34 10.31
CA PRO A 54 10.00 10.31 11.34
C PRO A 54 9.13 10.72 12.56
N HIS A 55 7.81 10.66 12.48
CA HIS A 55 6.99 11.05 13.65
C HIS A 55 7.12 10.07 14.82
N ASP A 56 7.37 8.79 14.52
CA ASP A 56 7.55 7.74 15.54
C ASP A 56 8.90 7.86 16.29
N TYR A 57 9.89 8.61 15.78
CA TYR A 57 11.17 8.75 16.48
C TYR A 57 11.09 9.76 17.63
N TYR A 58 10.25 10.80 17.49
CA TYR A 58 10.12 11.84 18.52
C TYR A 58 9.19 11.42 19.67
N ASP A 59 8.12 10.68 19.40
CA ASP A 59 7.21 10.23 20.47
C ASP A 59 7.88 9.21 21.40
N ASN A 60 8.61 8.24 20.83
CA ASN A 60 9.32 7.22 21.61
C ASN A 60 10.51 7.79 22.40
N THR A 61 11.16 8.86 21.91
CA THR A 61 12.26 9.51 22.63
C THR A 61 11.76 10.46 23.72
N ALA A 62 10.64 11.16 23.51
CA ALA A 62 10.01 11.97 24.54
C ALA A 62 9.54 11.12 25.73
N GLU A 63 8.92 9.97 25.47
CA GLU A 63 8.56 9.01 26.51
C GLU A 63 9.80 8.47 27.24
N ALA A 64 10.84 8.04 26.52
CA ALA A 64 12.07 7.53 27.12
C ALA A 64 12.80 8.58 28.00
N ILE A 65 12.83 9.84 27.57
CA ILE A 65 13.40 10.94 28.36
C ILE A 65 12.56 11.19 29.62
N GLN A 66 11.23 11.17 29.51
CA GLN A 66 10.33 11.39 30.65
C GLN A 66 10.51 10.32 31.75
N TYR A 67 10.72 9.05 31.40
CA TYR A 67 11.01 8.01 32.39
C TYR A 67 12.39 8.15 33.05
N SER A 68 13.38 8.73 32.35
CA SER A 68 14.72 8.98 32.92
C SER A 68 14.72 10.05 34.01
N TRP A 69 13.81 11.03 33.97
CA TRP A 69 13.74 12.10 34.98
C TRP A 69 12.91 11.72 36.22
N ILE A 70 12.11 10.65 36.15
CA ILE A 70 11.27 10.17 37.26
C ILE A 70 11.98 9.07 38.08
N GLY A 71 13.03 8.45 37.54
CA GLY A 71 13.76 7.33 38.15
C GLY A 71 15.16 7.65 38.71
N GLY A 72 15.51 8.93 38.92
CA GLY A 72 16.81 9.37 39.44
C GLY A 72 16.74 9.94 40.85
#